data_AF-A0A529MHN5-F1
#
_entry.id   AF-A0A529MHN5-F1
#
_cell.length_a   1.000
_cell.length_b   1.000
_cell.length_c   1.000
_cell.angle_alpha   90.00
_cell.angle_beta   90.00
_cell.angle_gamma   90.00
#
_symmetry.space_group_name_H-M   'P 1'
#
loop_
_entity.id
_entity.type
_entity.pdbx_description
1 polymer ?
#
loop_
_entity_poly.entity_id
_entity_poly.type
_entity_poly.pdbx_seq_one_letter_code
_entity_poly.pdbx_strand_id
1 'polypeptide(L)'
;STLERVYDFDPDAFSQLIDTAQRSAPLLVLDVPHVWTGWAKSILIKADEVVITATPELANLRNTKNMVDMLKRLRPNDPAPRLVINQAGVPKRPEIGPSDFAEPLG
;
A
#
# COMPACT_ATOMS: atom_id res chain seq x y z
N SER A 1 -14.90 -21.13 9.02
CA SER A 1 -15.99 -20.14 9.08
C SER A 1 -15.88 -19.28 7.84
N THR A 2 -16.91 -19.35 7.02
CA THR A 2 -17.16 -18.63 5.77
C THR A 2 -17.16 -17.12 6.02
N LEU A 3 -15.99 -16.48 5.91
CA LEU A 3 -15.92 -15.04 5.65
C LEU A 3 -16.19 -14.87 4.16
N GLU A 4 -17.44 -14.51 3.87
CA GLU A 4 -17.96 -14.22 2.54
C GLU A 4 -16.94 -13.39 1.75
N ARG A 5 -16.65 -13.80 0.52
CA ARG A 5 -15.79 -13.07 -0.41
C ARG A 5 -16.49 -11.78 -0.85
N VAL A 6 -16.56 -10.77 0.03
CA VAL A 6 -17.15 -9.45 -0.24
C VAL A 6 -16.15 -8.52 -0.97
N TYR A 7 -14.91 -8.95 -1.15
CA TYR A 7 -13.83 -8.10 -1.67
C TYR A 7 -13.66 -8.11 -3.20
N ASP A 8 -14.52 -8.83 -3.93
CA ASP A 8 -14.49 -8.90 -5.41
C ASP A 8 -15.41 -7.83 -6.03
N PHE A 9 -15.17 -6.58 -5.65
CA PHE A 9 -15.77 -5.45 -6.37
C PHE A 9 -15.12 -5.29 -7.74
N ASP A 10 -15.90 -4.79 -8.70
CA ASP A 10 -15.37 -4.38 -10.00
C ASP A 10 -14.19 -3.40 -9.81
N PRO A 11 -13.13 -3.48 -10.64
CA PRO A 11 -11.97 -2.60 -10.53
C PRO A 11 -12.29 -1.10 -10.46
N ASP A 12 -13.41 -0.66 -11.02
CA ASP A 12 -13.82 0.74 -11.04
C ASP A 12 -14.98 1.07 -10.09
N ALA A 13 -15.38 0.13 -9.22
CA ALA A 13 -16.53 0.29 -8.31
C ALA A 13 -16.46 1.55 -7.41
N PHE A 14 -15.26 2.04 -7.10
CA PHE A 14 -15.05 3.21 -6.24
C PHE A 14 -14.64 4.49 -6.99
N SER A 15 -14.47 4.43 -8.31
CA SER A 15 -13.97 5.58 -9.10
C SER A 15 -14.85 6.82 -8.94
N GLN A 16 -16.18 6.67 -9.05
CA GLN A 16 -17.11 7.81 -8.93
C GLN A 16 -17.09 8.46 -7.54
N LEU A 17 -16.90 7.66 -6.47
CA LEU A 17 -16.81 8.16 -5.10
C LEU A 17 -15.54 9.00 -4.92
N ILE A 18 -14.42 8.50 -5.43
CA ILE A 18 -13.12 9.19 -5.40
C ILE A 18 -13.21 10.49 -6.20
N ASP A 19 -13.73 10.46 -7.43
CA ASP A 19 -13.88 11.63 -8.30
C ASP A 19 -14.72 12.73 -7.64
N THR A 20 -15.77 12.34 -6.93
CA THR A 20 -16.65 13.28 -6.22
C THR A 20 -15.93 13.89 -5.01
N ALA A 21 -15.22 13.08 -4.22
CA ALA A 21 -14.47 13.55 -3.07
C ALA A 21 -13.33 14.52 -3.48
N GLN A 22 -12.61 14.22 -4.57
CA GLN A 22 -11.55 15.07 -5.11
C GLN A 22 -12.03 16.47 -5.53
N ARG A 23 -13.29 16.61 -5.96
CA ARG A 23 -13.87 17.94 -6.27
C ARG A 23 -14.17 18.77 -5.02
N SER A 24 -14.27 18.13 -3.86
CA SER A 24 -14.67 18.78 -2.60
C SER A 24 -13.50 19.11 -1.67
N ALA A 25 -12.35 18.47 -1.85
CA ALA A 25 -11.18 18.63 -1.00
C ALA A 25 -9.88 18.67 -1.81
N PRO A 26 -8.88 19.47 -1.41
CA PRO A 26 -7.60 19.57 -2.11
C PRO A 26 -6.70 18.34 -1.90
N LEU A 27 -7.00 17.50 -0.90
CA LEU A 27 -6.25 16.30 -0.57
C LEU A 27 -7.23 15.20 -0.15
N LEU A 28 -7.04 14.00 -0.70
CA LEU A 28 -7.80 12.81 -0.36
C LEU A 28 -6.84 11.70 0.06
N VAL A 29 -7.00 11.20 1.28
CA VAL A 29 -6.24 10.05 1.80
C VAL A 29 -7.16 8.84 1.76
N LEU A 30 -6.75 7.80 1.04
CA LEU A 30 -7.49 6.56 0.91
C LEU A 30 -6.82 5.48 1.76
N ASP A 31 -7.56 4.96 2.74
CA ASP A 31 -7.15 3.74 3.45
C ASP A 31 -7.55 2.53 2.61
N VAL A 32 -6.55 1.79 2.13
CA VAL A 32 -6.71 0.70 1.17
C VAL A 32 -6.32 -0.60 1.86
N PRO A 33 -7.09 -1.70 1.70
CA PRO A 33 -6.75 -2.96 2.32
C PRO A 33 -5.39 -3.48 1.87
N HIS A 34 -4.73 -4.22 2.74
CA HIS A 34 -3.47 -4.91 2.43
C HIS A 34 -3.63 -6.07 1.40
N VAL A 35 -4.87 -6.43 1.04
CA VAL A 35 -5.20 -7.50 0.10
C VAL A 35 -5.26 -6.95 -1.32
N TRP A 36 -4.67 -7.69 -2.27
CA TRP A 36 -4.59 -7.28 -3.67
C TRP A 36 -5.83 -7.63 -4.48
N THR A 37 -6.89 -6.84 -4.32
CA THR A 37 -8.12 -6.94 -5.12
C THR A 37 -8.01 -6.14 -6.43
N GLY A 38 -8.91 -6.39 -7.38
CA GLY A 38 -8.97 -5.62 -8.63
C GLY A 38 -9.11 -4.11 -8.39
N TRP A 39 -9.99 -3.72 -7.47
CA TRP A 39 -10.23 -2.31 -7.14
C TRP A 39 -9.08 -1.66 -6.35
N ALA A 40 -8.46 -2.37 -5.40
CA ALA A 40 -7.32 -1.84 -4.65
C ALA A 40 -6.13 -1.58 -5.59
N LYS A 41 -5.89 -2.49 -6.54
CA LYS A 41 -4.91 -2.30 -7.61
C LYS A 41 -5.23 -1.08 -8.48
N SER A 42 -6.49 -0.92 -8.90
CA SER A 42 -6.93 0.22 -9.72
C SER A 42 -6.65 1.55 -9.01
N ILE A 43 -7.00 1.65 -7.71
CA ILE A 43 -6.72 2.82 -6.89
C ILE A 43 -5.22 3.11 -6.80
N LEU A 44 -4.39 2.10 -6.49
CA LEU A 44 -2.94 2.28 -6.33
C LEU A 44 -2.23 2.70 -7.62
N ILE A 45 -2.75 2.28 -8.78
CA ILE A 45 -2.24 2.71 -10.11
C ILE A 45 -2.60 4.18 -10.38
N LYS A 46 -3.81 4.61 -10.01
CA LYS A 46 -4.31 5.97 -10.26
C LYS A 46 -3.83 7.01 -9.22
N ALA A 47 -3.40 6.57 -8.03
CA ALA A 47 -3.01 7.46 -6.94
C ALA A 47 -1.73 8.24 -7.25
N ASP A 48 -1.71 9.55 -6.99
CA ASP A 48 -0.53 10.39 -7.20
C ASP A 48 0.64 9.96 -6.30
N GLU A 49 0.38 9.78 -5.00
CA GLU A 49 1.34 9.28 -4.03
C GLU A 49 0.87 7.97 -3.39
N VAL A 50 1.80 7.06 -3.11
CA VAL A 50 1.54 5.83 -2.36
C VAL A 50 2.43 5.78 -1.14
N VAL A 51 1.82 5.55 0.02
CA VAL A 51 2.51 5.34 1.29
C VAL A 51 2.27 3.91 1.75
N ILE A 52 3.34 3.14 1.92
CA ILE A 52 3.29 1.78 2.45
C ILE A 52 3.68 1.83 3.92
N THR A 53 2.83 1.29 4.79
CA THR A 53 3.15 1.10 6.20
C THR A 53 3.56 -0.34 6.45
N ALA A 54 4.68 -0.57 7.12
CA ALA A 54 5.15 -1.91 7.45
C ALA A 54 5.68 -1.97 8.88
N THR A 55 5.45 -3.08 9.57
CA THR A 55 6.13 -3.35 10.84
C THR A 55 7.49 -4.03 10.58
N PRO A 56 8.55 -3.76 11.36
CA PRO A 56 9.94 -4.10 11.02
C PRO A 56 10.27 -5.59 11.21
N GLU A 57 9.58 -6.47 10.47
CA GLU A 57 9.75 -7.93 10.52
C GLU A 57 10.01 -8.51 9.13
N LEU A 58 10.64 -9.68 9.07
CA LEU A 58 11.04 -10.32 7.81
C LEU A 58 9.86 -10.61 6.86
N ALA A 59 8.72 -11.03 7.40
CA ALA A 59 7.52 -11.28 6.60
C ALA A 59 7.02 -10.00 5.93
N ASN A 60 7.03 -8.89 6.67
CA ASN A 60 6.61 -7.59 6.14
C ASN A 60 7.63 -7.03 5.16
N LEU A 61 8.92 -7.22 5.38
CA LEU A 61 9.96 -6.85 4.40
C LEU A 61 9.69 -7.52 3.05
N ARG A 62 9.42 -8.83 3.05
CA ARG A 62 9.10 -9.56 1.82
C ARG A 62 7.84 -9.02 1.15
N ASN A 63 6.78 -8.79 1.92
CA ASN A 63 5.52 -8.26 1.38
C ASN A 63 5.68 -6.86 0.81
N THR A 64 6.37 -5.97 1.53
CA THR A 64 6.70 -4.62 1.09
C THR A 64 7.55 -4.65 -0.18
N LYS A 65 8.58 -5.50 -0.28
CA LYS A 65 9.38 -5.65 -1.50
C LYS A 65 8.52 -6.02 -2.71
N ASN A 66 7.64 -7.01 -2.55
CA ASN A 66 6.74 -7.43 -3.61
C ASN A 66 5.79 -6.31 -4.05
N MET A 67 5.27 -5.52 -3.10
CA MET A 67 4.41 -4.36 -3.40
C MET A 67 5.19 -3.26 -4.12
N VAL A 68 6.39 -2.90 -3.63
CA VAL A 68 7.25 -1.89 -4.24
C VAL A 68 7.63 -2.28 -5.67
N ASP A 69 8.05 -3.51 -5.90
CA ASP A 69 8.41 -4.01 -7.23
C ASP A 69 7.23 -3.97 -8.19
N MET A 70 6.06 -4.41 -7.71
CA MET A 70 4.86 -4.39 -8.53
C MET A 70 4.45 -2.96 -8.88
N LEU A 71 4.50 -2.03 -7.94
CA LEU A 71 4.18 -0.62 -8.16
C LEU A 71 5.20 0.01 -9.12
N LYS A 72 6.50 -0.18 -8.93
CA LYS A 72 7.55 0.27 -9.88
C LYS A 72 7.28 -0.21 -11.31
N ARG A 73 6.81 -1.46 -11.48
CA ARG A 73 6.46 -2.00 -12.81
C ARG A 73 5.19 -1.39 -13.40
N LEU A 74 4.15 -1.19 -12.58
CA LEU A 74 2.85 -0.68 -13.03
C LEU A 74 2.85 0.83 -13.22
N ARG A 75 3.78 1.53 -12.57
CA ARG A 75 3.89 2.99 -12.50
C ARG A 75 5.31 3.45 -12.88
N PRO A 76 5.78 3.17 -14.12
CA PRO A 76 7.17 3.41 -14.51
C PRO A 76 7.58 4.88 -14.56
N ASN A 77 6.62 5.81 -14.66
CA ASN A 77 6.85 7.25 -14.76
C ASN A 77 6.59 8.00 -13.44
N ASP A 78 6.15 7.29 -12.40
CA ASP A 78 5.76 7.86 -11.11
C ASP A 78 6.91 7.78 -10.09
N PRO A 79 6.88 8.60 -9.03
CA PRO A 79 7.79 8.44 -7.91
C PRO A 79 7.60 7.08 -7.21
N ALA A 80 8.70 6.57 -6.65
CA ALA A 80 8.64 5.34 -5.86
C ALA A 80 7.73 5.50 -4.61
N PRO A 81 7.06 4.44 -4.16
CA PRO A 81 6.24 4.50 -2.94
C PRO A 81 7.06 4.92 -1.72
N ARG A 82 6.47 5.75 -0.87
CA ARG A 82 7.07 6.13 0.43
C ARG A 82 6.87 5.00 1.42
N LEU A 83 7.91 4.65 2.18
CA LEU A 83 7.82 3.67 3.26
C LEU A 83 7.72 4.36 4.62
N VAL A 84 6.78 3.91 5.44
CA VAL A 84 6.68 4.25 6.86
C VAL A 84 6.87 2.97 7.67
N ILE A 85 7.97 2.91 8.43
CA ILE A 85 8.15 1.87 9.44
C ILE A 85 7.26 2.22 10.63
N ASN A 86 6.24 1.40 10.86
CA ASN A 86 5.30 1.55 11.96
C ASN A 86 5.57 0.51 13.05
N GLN A 87 5.21 0.81 14.29
CA GLN A 87 5.43 -0.07 15.45
C GLN A 87 6.89 -0.53 15.61
N ALA A 88 7.84 0.40 15.42
CA ALA A 88 9.24 0.17 15.76
C ALA A 88 9.50 0.38 17.26
N GLY A 89 10.54 -0.26 17.77
CA GLY A 89 10.98 -0.17 19.17
C GLY A 89 10.08 -0.92 20.15
N VAL A 90 9.29 -1.90 19.70
CA VAL A 90 8.40 -2.67 20.56
C VAL A 90 9.23 -3.62 21.43
N PRO A 91 9.19 -3.50 22.78
CA PRO A 91 10.01 -4.33 23.65
C PRO A 91 9.73 -5.82 23.45
N LYS A 92 10.80 -6.64 23.43
CA LYS A 92 10.74 -8.09 23.24
C LYS A 92 10.21 -8.56 21.87
N ARG A 93 10.04 -7.65 20.91
CA ARG A 93 9.80 -8.00 19.51
C ARG A 93 11.14 -7.97 18.76
N PRO A 94 11.54 -9.03 18.05
CA PRO A 94 12.70 -8.96 17.17
C PRO A 94 12.38 -8.04 15.99
N GLU A 95 13.26 -7.10 15.70
CA GLU A 95 13.05 -6.09 14.66
C GLU A 95 14.25 -6.00 13.70
N ILE A 96 13.95 -5.69 12.45
CA ILE A 96 14.93 -5.33 11.43
C ILE A 96 15.15 -3.81 11.52
N GLY A 97 16.41 -3.37 11.55
CA GLY A 97 16.74 -1.94 11.58
C GLY A 97 16.14 -1.19 10.38
N PRO A 98 15.71 0.08 10.51
CA PRO A 98 15.07 0.80 9.41
C PRO A 98 15.90 0.86 8.13
N SER A 99 17.23 1.02 8.25
CA SER A 99 18.15 1.00 7.12
C SER A 99 18.20 -0.37 6.44
N ASP A 100 18.34 -1.44 7.23
CA ASP A 100 18.37 -2.83 6.73
C ASP A 100 17.02 -3.25 6.12
N PHE A 101 15.91 -2.68 6.60
CA PHE A 101 14.58 -2.91 6.04
C PHE A 101 14.41 -2.20 4.68
N ALA A 102 14.96 -0.99 4.56
CA ALA A 102 14.84 -0.17 3.35
C ALA A 102 15.78 -0.60 2.23
N GLU A 103 17.01 -1.02 2.55
CA GLU A 103 18.05 -1.39 1.57
C GLU A 103 17.56 -2.39 0.50
N PRO A 104 16.83 -3.46 0.83
CA PRO A 104 16.37 -4.41 -0.17
C PRO A 104 15.29 -3.86 -1.11
N LEU A 105 14.62 -2.75 -0.78
CA LEU A 105 13.51 -2.20 -1.56
C LEU A 105 13.97 -1.39 -2.78
N GLY A 106 15.27 -1.10 -2.86
CA GLY A 106 15.90 -0.26 -3.89
C GLY A 106 15.35 1.16 -3.84
#